data_AF-A0A957QIM9-F1
#
_entry.id   AF-A0A957QIM9-F1
#
_cell.length_a   1.000
_cell.length_b   1.000
_cell.length_c   1.000
_cell.angle_alpha   90.00
_cell.angle_beta   90.00
_cell.angle_gamma   90.00
#
_symmetry.space_group_name_H-M   'P 1'
#
loop_
_entity.id
_entity.type
_entity.pdbx_description
1 polymer ?
#
loop_
_entity_poly.entity_id
_entity_poly.type
_entity_poly.pdbx_seq_one_letter_code
_entity_poly.pdbx_strand_id
1 'polypeptide(L)'
;MKRIWDSQNEEPLYAINEATLQRRIQEKGSSISYWLSLNEWILIGVTLLAGVVLLVDAILEGSAWHQIASAIIVLPIPVYVYLMRQGRRQRELQFDDTMLGDLDKAVAQLEFRIRQLKGFMWWYWLPFGIGFAISLFYVNQWYLLVGLMILTFAGSRWEIQRELNKRLRPQREELLALRRLLLNG
;
A
#
# COMPACT_ATOMS: atom_id res chain seq x y z
N MET A 1 -23.27 52.40 -3.11
CA MET A 1 -21.99 52.44 -3.87
C MET A 1 -21.09 51.25 -3.54
N LYS A 2 -21.57 50.01 -3.73
CA LYS A 2 -20.77 48.77 -3.56
C LYS A 2 -20.78 47.87 -4.80
N ARG A 3 -21.32 48.37 -5.92
CA ARG A 3 -21.57 47.58 -7.14
C ARG A 3 -20.68 47.96 -8.32
N ILE A 4 -19.76 48.89 -8.13
CA ILE A 4 -18.88 49.45 -9.17
C ILE A 4 -17.40 49.16 -8.85
N TRP A 5 -17.11 48.47 -7.73
CA TRP A 5 -15.74 48.14 -7.33
C TRP A 5 -15.29 46.75 -7.79
N ASP A 6 -16.22 45.85 -8.09
CA ASP A 6 -15.90 44.47 -8.47
C ASP A 6 -15.65 44.28 -9.98
N SER A 7 -15.69 45.35 -10.78
CA SER A 7 -15.53 45.26 -12.24
C SER A 7 -14.16 45.73 -12.76
N GLN A 8 -13.17 45.99 -11.89
CA GLN A 8 -11.85 46.51 -12.32
C GLN A 8 -10.66 45.63 -11.96
N ASN A 9 -10.86 44.50 -11.28
CA ASN A 9 -9.81 43.51 -11.10
C ASN A 9 -10.00 42.37 -12.11
N GLU A 10 -9.68 42.64 -13.37
CA GLU A 10 -9.41 41.62 -14.39
C GLU A 10 -8.03 40.97 -14.16
N GLU A 11 -7.66 40.68 -12.91
CA GLU A 11 -6.67 39.64 -12.64
C GLU A 11 -7.40 38.30 -12.71
N PRO A 12 -6.90 37.31 -13.47
CA PRO A 12 -7.64 36.11 -13.75
C PRO A 12 -7.93 35.36 -12.45
N LEU A 13 -9.20 35.39 -12.03
CA LEU A 13 -9.75 34.57 -10.95
C LEU A 13 -9.39 33.07 -11.12
N TYR A 14 -9.03 32.68 -12.35
CA TYR A 14 -8.53 31.37 -12.74
C TYR A 14 -7.06 31.10 -12.36
N ALA A 15 -6.15 32.09 -12.43
CA ALA A 15 -4.73 31.85 -12.15
C ALA A 15 -4.44 31.59 -10.66
N ILE A 16 -5.26 32.14 -9.77
CA ILE A 16 -5.16 31.91 -8.32
C ILE A 16 -5.73 30.52 -7.93
N ASN A 17 -6.63 29.96 -8.73
CA ASN A 17 -7.21 28.65 -8.46
C ASN A 17 -6.34 27.50 -8.98
N GLU A 18 -5.66 27.67 -10.10
CA GLU A 18 -4.83 26.61 -10.70
C GLU A 18 -3.65 26.22 -9.80
N ALA A 19 -2.89 27.20 -9.30
CA ALA A 19 -1.78 26.95 -8.38
C ALA A 19 -2.25 26.35 -7.04
N THR A 20 -3.40 26.80 -6.53
CA THR A 20 -3.97 26.29 -5.28
C THR A 20 -4.51 24.86 -5.46
N LEU A 21 -5.13 24.57 -6.60
CA LEU A 21 -5.59 23.24 -6.98
C LEU A 21 -4.42 22.27 -7.18
N GLN A 22 -3.38 22.71 -7.89
CA GLN A 22 -2.16 21.92 -8.09
C GLN A 22 -1.54 21.55 -6.74
N ARG A 23 -1.41 22.52 -5.83
CA ARG A 23 -0.86 22.31 -4.49
C ARG A 23 -1.69 21.30 -3.70
N ARG A 24 -3.02 21.39 -3.75
CA ARG A 24 -3.91 20.42 -3.08
C ARG A 24 -3.78 19.01 -3.67
N ILE A 25 -3.61 18.88 -4.99
CA ILE A 25 -3.36 17.59 -5.65
C ILE A 25 -2.01 17.02 -5.20
N GLN A 26 -0.96 17.83 -5.17
CA GLN A 26 0.38 17.45 -4.71
C GLN A 26 0.40 17.05 -3.23
N GLU A 27 -0.29 17.79 -2.35
CA GLU A 27 -0.43 17.46 -0.93
C GLU A 27 -1.15 16.11 -0.74
N LYS A 28 -2.20 15.83 -1.53
CA LYS A 28 -2.92 14.56 -1.47
C LYS A 28 -2.06 13.40 -2.02
N GLY A 29 -1.35 13.62 -3.12
CA GLY A 29 -0.42 12.64 -3.72
C GLY A 29 0.76 12.32 -2.81
N SER A 30 1.38 13.32 -2.21
CA SER A 30 2.49 13.15 -1.26
C SER A 30 2.05 12.41 0.00
N SER A 31 0.84 12.66 0.53
CA SER A 31 0.27 11.90 1.64
C SER A 31 0.08 10.42 1.28
N ILE A 32 -0.45 10.11 0.10
CA ILE A 32 -0.60 8.73 -0.39
C ILE A 32 0.76 8.04 -0.49
N SER A 33 1.76 8.72 -1.08
CA SER A 33 3.12 8.22 -1.22
C SER A 33 3.82 7.99 0.12
N TYR A 34 3.59 8.87 1.10
CA TYR A 34 4.13 8.74 2.46
C TYR A 34 3.59 7.47 3.13
N TRP A 35 2.26 7.29 3.17
CA TRP A 35 1.65 6.11 3.79
C TRP A 35 2.02 4.81 3.08
N LEU A 36 2.12 4.83 1.75
CA LEU A 36 2.56 3.67 0.97
C LEU A 36 4.02 3.31 1.32
N SER A 37 4.89 4.32 1.40
CA SER A 37 6.30 4.12 1.74
C SER A 37 6.50 3.63 3.17
N LEU A 38 5.73 4.15 4.11
CA LEU A 38 5.77 3.71 5.50
C LEU A 38 5.36 2.24 5.63
N ASN A 39 4.26 1.84 4.99
CA ASN A 39 3.81 0.45 4.99
C ASN A 39 4.82 -0.51 4.35
N GLU A 40 5.41 -0.14 3.21
CA GLU A 40 6.46 -0.94 2.57
C GLU A 40 7.68 -1.14 3.49
N TRP A 41 8.12 -0.09 4.17
CA TRP A 41 9.24 -0.17 5.12
C TRP A 41 8.93 -1.00 6.35
N ILE A 42 7.72 -0.85 6.93
CA ILE A 42 7.28 -1.68 8.06
C ILE A 42 7.27 -3.14 7.66
N LEU A 43 6.71 -3.47 6.48
CA LEU A 43 6.65 -4.86 6.01
C LEU A 43 8.06 -5.44 5.80
N ILE A 44 8.97 -4.70 5.17
CA ILE A 44 10.37 -5.11 5.02
C ILE A 44 11.01 -5.34 6.39
N GLY A 45 10.86 -4.39 7.33
CA GLY A 45 11.48 -4.47 8.65
C GLY A 45 10.99 -5.67 9.46
N VAL A 46 9.68 -5.89 9.51
CA VAL A 46 9.07 -7.01 10.25
C VAL A 46 9.47 -8.35 9.65
N THR A 47 9.41 -8.49 8.32
CA THR A 47 9.75 -9.78 7.65
C THR A 47 11.24 -10.09 7.70
N LEU A 48 12.09 -9.06 7.60
CA LEU A 48 13.54 -9.21 7.78
C LEU A 48 13.87 -9.64 9.22
N LEU A 49 13.30 -8.96 10.21
CA LEU A 49 13.52 -9.28 11.62
C LEU A 49 13.06 -10.71 11.93
N ALA A 50 11.87 -11.10 11.47
CA ALA A 50 11.38 -12.47 11.63
C ALA A 50 12.32 -13.51 10.98
N GLY A 51 12.80 -13.25 9.76
CA GLY A 51 13.76 -14.13 9.09
C GLY A 51 15.10 -14.25 9.83
N VAL A 52 15.62 -13.15 10.38
CA VAL A 52 16.86 -13.16 11.17
C VAL A 52 16.69 -13.91 12.48
N VAL A 53 15.59 -13.70 13.21
CA VAL A 53 15.31 -14.42 14.45
C VAL A 53 15.25 -15.93 14.19
N LEU A 54 14.53 -16.35 13.15
CA LEU A 54 14.45 -17.77 12.77
C LEU A 54 15.81 -18.37 12.40
N LEU A 55 16.70 -17.62 11.75
CA LEU A 55 18.05 -18.09 11.46
C LEU A 55 18.91 -18.22 12.71
N VAL A 56 18.84 -17.24 13.62
CA VAL A 56 19.62 -17.26 14.86
C VAL A 56 19.20 -18.44 15.73
N ASP A 57 17.88 -18.67 15.85
CA ASP A 57 17.32 -19.80 16.58
C ASP A 57 17.81 -21.14 16.00
N ALA A 58 17.76 -21.27 14.67
CA ALA A 58 18.25 -22.45 13.96
C ALA A 58 19.73 -22.75 14.18
N ILE A 59 20.56 -21.72 14.28
CA ILE A 59 22.00 -21.86 14.53
C ILE A 59 22.27 -22.23 15.99
N LEU A 60 21.52 -21.66 16.94
CA LEU A 60 21.74 -21.87 18.37
C LEU A 60 21.21 -23.23 18.86
N GLU A 61 20.05 -23.67 18.39
CA GLU A 61 19.43 -24.92 18.85
C GLU A 61 20.01 -26.17 18.13
N GLY A 62 20.71 -26.00 17.00
CA GLY A 62 21.45 -27.06 16.31
C GLY A 62 20.59 -28.19 15.70
N SER A 63 19.29 -28.24 15.98
CA SER A 63 18.38 -29.29 15.51
C SER A 63 17.09 -28.73 14.93
N ALA A 64 17.15 -28.06 13.78
CA ALA A 64 15.91 -27.59 13.16
C ALA A 64 16.01 -27.34 11.66
N TRP A 65 16.06 -28.42 10.87
CA TRP A 65 15.84 -28.33 9.42
C TRP A 65 14.55 -27.55 9.08
N HIS A 66 13.52 -27.62 9.96
CA HIS A 66 12.26 -26.90 9.85
C HIS A 66 12.39 -25.39 10.11
N GLN A 67 13.27 -24.95 11.01
CA GLN A 67 13.57 -23.53 11.24
C GLN A 67 14.39 -22.96 10.07
N ILE A 68 15.39 -23.71 9.57
CA ILE A 68 16.16 -23.33 8.38
C ILE A 68 15.24 -23.22 7.15
N ALA A 69 14.36 -24.21 6.94
CA ALA A 69 13.37 -24.17 5.86
C ALA A 69 12.43 -22.95 5.98
N SER A 70 11.99 -22.64 7.19
CA SER A 70 11.13 -21.46 7.45
C SER A 70 11.87 -20.15 7.17
N ALA A 71 13.14 -20.04 7.57
CA ALA A 71 13.97 -18.88 7.27
C ALA A 71 14.19 -18.69 5.76
N ILE A 72 14.43 -19.78 5.02
CA ILE A 72 14.57 -19.76 3.55
C ILE A 72 13.29 -19.26 2.87
N ILE A 73 12.11 -19.54 3.45
CA ILE A 73 10.83 -19.06 2.92
C ILE A 73 10.60 -17.58 3.25
N VAL A 74 10.97 -17.13 4.45
CA VAL A 74 10.67 -15.78 4.94
C VAL A 74 11.66 -14.73 4.43
N LEU A 75 12.95 -15.05 4.31
CA LEU A 75 13.98 -14.08 3.91
C LEU A 75 13.87 -13.53 2.47
N PRO A 76 13.37 -14.27 1.47
CA PRO A 76 13.10 -13.71 0.15
C PRO A 76 11.99 -12.66 0.14
N ILE A 77 11.10 -12.65 1.13
CA ILE A 77 9.97 -11.72 1.21
C ILE A 77 10.41 -10.25 1.26
N PRO A 78 11.29 -9.80 2.19
CA PRO A 78 11.74 -8.41 2.22
C PRO A 78 12.49 -8.02 0.94
N VAL A 79 13.22 -8.96 0.31
CA VAL A 79 13.89 -8.73 -0.97
C VAL A 79 12.86 -8.47 -2.08
N TYR A 80 11.83 -9.30 -2.18
CA TYR A 80 10.76 -9.13 -3.16
C TYR A 80 10.02 -7.79 -2.97
N VAL A 81 9.66 -7.45 -1.72
CA VAL A 81 8.99 -6.17 -1.41
C VAL A 81 9.90 -4.98 -1.77
N TYR A 82 11.20 -5.09 -1.51
CA TYR A 82 12.17 -4.07 -1.91
C TYR A 82 12.25 -3.90 -3.43
N LEU A 83 12.31 -4.99 -4.20
CA LEU A 83 12.31 -4.93 -5.67
C LEU A 83 11.02 -4.31 -6.22
N MET A 84 9.85 -4.65 -5.65
CA MET A 84 8.58 -4.01 -6.01
C MET A 84 8.60 -2.50 -5.74
N ARG A 85 9.15 -2.08 -4.60
CA ARG A 85 9.31 -0.67 -4.25
C ARG A 85 10.21 0.07 -5.23
N GLN A 86 11.31 -0.55 -5.68
CA GLN A 86 12.18 0.03 -6.69
C GLN A 86 11.46 0.18 -8.04
N GLY A 87 10.73 -0.84 -8.48
CA GLY A 87 9.92 -0.77 -9.69
C GLY A 87 8.85 0.32 -9.63
N ARG A 88 8.23 0.55 -8.46
CA ARG A 88 7.29 1.66 -8.25
C ARG A 88 7.98 3.02 -8.40
N ARG A 89 9.12 3.22 -7.72
CA ARG A 89 9.88 4.48 -7.80
C ARG A 89 10.32 4.81 -9.22
N GLN A 90 10.73 3.82 -10.00
CA GLN A 90 11.11 4.03 -11.40
C GLN A 90 9.93 4.49 -12.26
N ARG A 91 8.73 3.94 -12.02
CA ARG A 91 7.51 4.39 -12.72
C ARG A 91 7.10 5.81 -12.32
N GLU A 92 7.37 6.22 -11.09
CA GLU A 92 7.07 7.59 -10.63
C GLU A 92 7.91 8.66 -11.34
N LEU A 93 9.06 8.30 -11.92
CA LEU A 93 9.93 9.19 -12.69
C LEU A 93 9.45 9.37 -14.15
N GLN A 94 8.47 8.60 -14.61
CA GLN A 94 7.95 8.66 -15.98
C GLN A 94 6.80 9.67 -16.15
N PHE A 95 6.33 10.26 -15.05
CA PHE A 95 5.25 11.24 -15.09
C PHE A 95 5.81 12.65 -15.22
N ASP A 96 5.18 13.47 -16.07
CA ASP A 96 5.55 14.86 -16.26
C ASP A 96 5.20 15.71 -15.02
N ASP A 97 5.99 16.74 -14.73
CA ASP A 97 5.73 17.73 -13.67
C ASP A 97 4.63 18.74 -14.08
N THR A 98 3.50 18.24 -14.56
CA THR A 98 2.30 19.01 -14.93
C THR A 98 1.13 18.63 -14.02
N MET A 99 0.09 19.46 -13.93
CA MET A 99 -1.10 19.13 -13.11
C MET A 99 -1.75 17.80 -13.52
N LEU A 100 -1.82 17.52 -14.83
CA LEU A 100 -2.31 16.23 -15.35
C LEU A 100 -1.35 15.08 -15.00
N GLY A 101 -0.04 15.30 -15.10
CA GLY A 101 0.97 14.30 -14.72
C GLY A 101 0.96 13.96 -13.23
N ASP A 102 0.82 14.96 -12.35
CA ASP A 102 0.66 14.78 -10.91
C ASP A 102 -0.60 13.98 -10.56
N LEU A 103 -1.69 14.22 -11.29
CA LEU A 103 -2.96 13.52 -11.11
C LEU A 103 -2.87 12.07 -11.59
N ASP A 104 -2.28 11.83 -12.76
CA ASP A 104 -2.04 10.49 -13.30
C ASP A 104 -1.09 9.68 -12.39
N LYS A 105 -0.06 10.33 -11.84
CA LYS A 105 0.83 9.76 -10.83
C LYS A 105 0.06 9.34 -9.57
N ALA A 106 -0.80 10.21 -9.04
CA ALA A 106 -1.62 9.90 -7.86
C ALA A 106 -2.59 8.73 -8.12
N VAL A 107 -3.21 8.67 -9.30
CA VAL A 107 -4.07 7.54 -9.71
C VAL A 107 -3.24 6.26 -9.83
N ALA A 108 -2.08 6.29 -10.47
CA ALA A 108 -1.21 5.13 -10.62
C ALA A 108 -0.73 4.58 -9.26
N GLN A 109 -0.42 5.46 -8.30
CA GLN A 109 -0.07 5.08 -6.92
C GLN A 109 -1.24 4.42 -6.18
N LEU A 110 -2.45 4.98 -6.32
CA LEU A 110 -3.68 4.39 -5.76
C LEU A 110 -3.98 3.01 -6.35
N GLU A 111 -3.85 2.86 -7.67
CA GLU A 111 -4.06 1.57 -8.34
C GLU A 111 -2.98 0.55 -7.97
N PHE A 112 -1.73 0.97 -7.80
CA PHE A 112 -0.68 0.12 -7.26
C PHE A 112 -1.03 -0.36 -5.85
N ARG A 113 -1.47 0.54 -4.94
CA ARG A 113 -1.89 0.18 -3.57
C ARG A 113 -3.09 -0.78 -3.57
N ILE A 114 -4.08 -0.57 -4.44
CA ILE A 114 -5.23 -1.48 -4.58
C ILE A 114 -4.78 -2.86 -5.07
N ARG A 115 -3.90 -2.93 -6.07
CA ARG A 115 -3.34 -4.20 -6.55
C ARG A 115 -2.53 -4.90 -5.47
N GLN A 116 -1.72 -4.15 -4.73
CA GLN A 116 -0.93 -4.67 -3.63
C GLN A 116 -1.83 -5.22 -2.52
N LEU A 117 -2.88 -4.51 -2.08
CA LEU A 117 -3.82 -5.00 -1.07
C LEU A 117 -4.58 -6.26 -1.52
N LYS A 118 -5.00 -6.32 -2.79
CA LYS A 118 -5.63 -7.52 -3.36
C LYS A 118 -4.66 -8.70 -3.46
N GLY A 119 -3.42 -8.44 -3.88
CA GLY A 119 -2.38 -9.44 -4.02
C GLY A 119 -1.82 -9.93 -2.68
N PHE A 120 -1.71 -9.03 -1.69
CA PHE A 120 -1.27 -9.30 -0.33
C PHE A 120 -2.13 -10.40 0.30
N MET A 121 -3.42 -10.38 0.02
CA MET A 121 -4.35 -11.38 0.53
C MET A 121 -4.00 -12.80 0.07
N TRP A 122 -3.48 -12.98 -1.15
CA TRP A 122 -3.03 -14.28 -1.63
C TRP A 122 -1.57 -14.55 -1.27
N TRP A 123 -0.71 -13.56 -1.44
CA TRP A 123 0.74 -13.74 -1.31
C TRP A 123 1.20 -13.84 0.15
N TYR A 124 0.46 -13.25 1.10
CA TYR A 124 0.75 -13.34 2.54
C TYR A 124 0.07 -14.54 3.21
N TRP A 125 -1.21 -14.78 2.90
CA TRP A 125 -1.96 -15.87 3.54
C TRP A 125 -1.59 -17.25 3.05
N LEU A 126 -1.08 -17.40 1.83
CA LEU A 126 -0.76 -18.72 1.27
C LEU A 126 0.49 -19.32 1.95
N PRO A 127 1.63 -18.60 2.09
CA PRO A 127 2.76 -19.08 2.89
C PRO A 127 2.39 -19.27 4.37
N PHE A 128 1.61 -18.34 4.94
CA PHE A 128 1.15 -18.44 6.33
C PHE A 128 0.27 -19.67 6.55
N GLY A 129 -0.66 -19.95 5.63
CA GLY A 129 -1.53 -21.12 5.68
C GLY A 129 -0.76 -22.44 5.56
N ILE A 130 0.32 -22.49 4.77
CA ILE A 130 1.21 -23.66 4.70
C ILE A 130 1.94 -23.87 6.03
N GLY A 131 2.59 -22.83 6.56
CA GLY A 131 3.28 -22.91 7.85
C GLY A 131 2.32 -23.30 8.98
N PHE A 132 1.13 -22.73 8.96
CA PHE A 132 0.05 -23.08 9.87
C PHE A 132 -0.36 -24.56 9.74
N ALA A 133 -0.60 -25.06 8.53
CA ALA A 133 -0.96 -26.46 8.30
C ALA A 133 0.10 -27.44 8.83
N ILE A 134 1.39 -27.11 8.68
CA ILE A 134 2.49 -27.91 9.24
C ILE A 134 2.43 -27.91 10.77
N SER A 135 2.17 -26.76 11.39
CA SER A 135 2.10 -26.64 12.85
C SER A 135 0.97 -27.47 13.49
N LEU A 136 -0.14 -27.71 12.77
CA LEU A 136 -1.26 -28.52 13.26
C LEU A 136 -0.86 -29.97 13.59
N PHE A 137 0.19 -30.51 12.96
CA PHE A 137 0.66 -31.88 13.23
C PHE A 137 1.39 -32.01 14.57
N TYR A 138 1.83 -30.91 15.17
CA TYR A 138 2.66 -30.91 16.38
C TYR A 138 1.92 -30.40 17.63
N VAL A 139 0.72 -29.84 17.47
CA VAL A 139 0.00 -29.15 18.55
C VAL A 139 -1.25 -29.93 18.96
N ASN A 140 -1.32 -30.28 20.25
CA ASN A 140 -2.43 -31.05 20.84
C ASN A 140 -3.78 -30.30 20.84
N GLN A 141 -3.77 -28.96 20.76
CA GLN A 141 -4.96 -28.08 20.72
C GLN A 141 -5.18 -27.42 19.36
N TRP A 142 -5.05 -28.21 18.29
CA TRP A 142 -5.16 -27.75 16.89
C TRP A 142 -6.45 -26.96 16.58
N TYR A 143 -7.57 -27.26 17.24
CA TYR A 143 -8.85 -26.58 17.04
C TYR A 143 -8.85 -25.11 17.48
N LEU A 144 -8.11 -24.75 18.54
CA LEU A 144 -7.98 -23.35 18.97
C LEU A 144 -7.16 -22.55 17.97
N LEU A 145 -6.08 -23.15 17.45
CA LEU A 145 -5.27 -22.56 16.40
C LEU A 145 -6.09 -22.32 15.13
N VAL A 146 -6.92 -23.29 14.72
CA VAL A 146 -7.78 -23.15 13.54
C VAL A 146 -8.81 -22.03 13.74
N GLY A 147 -9.44 -21.97 14.92
CA GLY A 147 -10.35 -20.88 15.27
C GLY A 147 -9.68 -19.51 15.21
N LEU A 148 -8.47 -19.38 15.75
CA LEU A 148 -7.70 -18.14 15.72
C LEU A 148 -7.28 -17.76 14.29
N MET A 149 -6.91 -18.73 13.45
CA MET A 149 -6.58 -18.50 12.04
C MET A 149 -7.81 -17.98 11.26
N ILE A 150 -8.98 -18.58 11.46
CA ILE A 150 -10.22 -18.12 10.79
C ILE A 150 -10.58 -16.71 11.24
N LEU A 151 -10.47 -16.41 12.54
CA LEU A 151 -10.75 -15.07 13.08
C LEU A 151 -9.79 -14.02 12.52
N THR A 152 -8.49 -14.31 12.50
CA THR A 152 -7.46 -13.39 11.96
C THR A 152 -7.60 -13.23 10.45
N PHE A 153 -7.97 -14.28 9.72
CA PHE A 153 -8.27 -14.22 8.28
C PHE A 153 -9.49 -13.37 7.98
N ALA A 154 -10.60 -13.61 8.69
CA ALA A 154 -11.83 -12.86 8.53
C ALA A 154 -11.63 -11.38 8.90
N GLY A 155 -10.92 -11.11 10.00
CA GLY A 155 -10.57 -9.76 10.45
C GLY A 155 -9.71 -9.02 9.41
N SER A 156 -8.64 -9.66 8.94
CA SER A 156 -7.75 -9.08 7.92
C SER A 156 -8.49 -8.83 6.59
N ARG A 157 -9.34 -9.76 6.17
CA ARG A 157 -10.18 -9.59 4.98
C ARG A 157 -11.13 -8.42 5.14
N TRP A 158 -11.80 -8.33 6.29
CA TRP A 158 -12.74 -7.26 6.58
C TRP A 158 -12.05 -5.89 6.61
N GLU A 159 -10.86 -5.79 7.21
CA GLU A 159 -10.09 -4.57 7.26
C GLU A 159 -9.65 -4.13 5.86
N ILE A 160 -9.06 -5.04 5.07
CA ILE A 160 -8.67 -4.77 3.68
C ILE A 160 -9.89 -4.33 2.86
N GLN A 161 -11.02 -5.03 2.99
CA GLN A 161 -12.22 -4.73 2.22
C GLN A 161 -12.88 -3.41 2.66
N ARG A 162 -12.82 -3.10 3.96
CA ARG A 162 -13.23 -1.82 4.53
C ARG A 162 -12.35 -0.69 4.00
N GLU A 163 -11.03 -0.86 3.98
CA GLU A 163 -10.11 0.17 3.47
C GLU A 163 -10.27 0.39 1.96
N LEU A 164 -10.42 -0.70 1.19
CA LEU A 164 -10.71 -0.64 -0.23
C LEU A 164 -12.00 0.13 -0.52
N ASN A 165 -13.09 -0.20 0.17
CA ASN A 165 -14.40 0.39 -0.11
C ASN A 165 -14.56 1.79 0.46
N LYS A 166 -14.04 2.07 1.67
CA LYS A 166 -14.26 3.36 2.34
C LYS A 166 -13.24 4.43 1.97
N ARG A 167 -12.01 4.06 1.60
CA ARG A 167 -10.94 5.03 1.36
C ARG A 167 -10.46 5.02 -0.08
N LEU A 168 -10.05 3.86 -0.59
CA LEU A 168 -9.28 3.80 -1.85
C LEU A 168 -10.16 3.96 -3.10
N ARG A 169 -11.33 3.31 -3.13
CA ARG A 169 -12.29 3.46 -4.24
C ARG A 169 -12.83 4.89 -4.42
N PRO A 170 -13.36 5.57 -3.38
CA PRO A 170 -13.88 6.92 -3.56
C PRO A 170 -12.77 7.92 -3.92
N GLN A 171 -11.57 7.79 -3.34
CA GLN A 171 -10.42 8.63 -3.72
C GLN A 171 -10.03 8.46 -5.19
N ARG A 172 -10.07 7.23 -5.71
CA ARG A 172 -9.83 6.96 -7.13
C ARG A 172 -10.89 7.61 -8.02
N GLU A 173 -12.16 7.50 -7.65
CA GLU A 173 -13.27 8.09 -8.42
C GLU A 173 -13.21 9.63 -8.44
N GLU A 174 -12.86 10.26 -7.31
CA GLU A 174 -12.66 11.70 -7.19
C GLU A 174 -11.53 12.20 -8.10
N LEU A 175 -10.38 11.51 -8.10
CA LEU A 175 -9.25 11.85 -8.98
C LEU A 175 -9.61 11.64 -10.46
N LEU A 176 -10.32 10.57 -10.80
CA LEU A 176 -10.79 10.34 -12.17
C LEU A 176 -11.81 11.39 -12.62
N ALA A 177 -12.66 11.88 -11.72
CA ALA A 177 -13.59 12.96 -12.01
C ALA A 177 -12.85 14.27 -12.29
N LEU A 178 -11.85 14.62 -11.47
CA LEU A 178 -10.97 15.79 -11.69
C LEU A 178 -10.24 15.70 -13.04
N ARG A 179 -9.73 14.52 -13.40
CA ARG A 179 -9.10 14.28 -14.72
C ARG A 179 -10.05 14.61 -15.87
N ARG A 180 -11.30 14.14 -15.78
CA ARG A 180 -12.30 14.37 -16.82
C ARG A 180 -12.69 15.85 -16.94
N LEU A 181 -12.71 16.57 -15.83
CA LEU A 181 -12.98 18.01 -15.83
C LEU A 181 -11.83 18.78 -16.51
N LEU A 182 -10.57 18.44 -16.22
CA LEU A 182 -9.40 19.09 -16.83
C LEU A 182 -9.19 18.78 -18.31
N LEU A 183 -9.71 17.66 -18.81
CA LEU A 183 -9.64 17.31 -20.24
C LEU A 183 -10.77 17.91 -21.08
N ASN A 184 -11.87 18.32 -20.45
CA ASN A 184 -13.09 18.81 -21.13
C ASN A 184 -13.32 20.33 -20.97
N GLY A 185 -12.55 21.01 -20.13
CA GLY A 185 -12.54 22.47 -19.97
C GLY A 185 -11.41 23.08 -20.75
#